data_AF-A0A310SI43-F1
#
_entry.id   AF-A0A310SI43-F1
#
_cell.length_a   1.000
_cell.length_b   1.000
_cell.length_c   1.000
_cell.angle_alpha   90.00
_cell.angle_beta   90.00
_cell.angle_gamma   90.00
#
_symmetry.space_group_name_H-M   'P 1'
#
loop_
_entity.id
_entity.type
_entity.pdbx_description
1 polymer ?
#
loop_
_entity_poly.entity_id
_entity_poly.type
_entity_poly.pdbx_seq_one_letter_code
_entity_poly.pdbx_strand_id
1 'polypeptide(L)'
;MTELAKEAFASRNYRLAVEMYERSLKQQAPSFEVLVGYGDSLAKCGRIRESIGVYSRCLAVGSVPPERLKHLANALLDELSGAATTATGFRRKIETSFACSLCEGTLCQPVTTNCGHTYCKNCVEPGKSCRVCGQKIVAVSETNVLVQRLVEKWWPREAEASRARHEGDILMKEGHLGQALERYNLAVHLGE
;
A
#
# COMPACT_ATOMS: atom_id res chain seq x y z
N MET A 1 -6.06 27.13 9.04
CA MET A 1 -5.76 25.98 9.93
C MET A 1 -5.78 24.65 9.20
N THR A 2 -6.73 24.42 8.29
CA THR A 2 -6.79 23.20 7.46
C THR A 2 -5.57 23.01 6.56
N GLU A 3 -5.05 24.07 5.94
CA GLU A 3 -3.85 23.99 5.09
C GLU A 3 -2.60 23.63 5.90
N LEU A 4 -2.43 24.22 7.09
CA LEU A 4 -1.35 23.85 8.01
C LEU A 4 -1.40 22.37 8.42
N ALA A 5 -2.61 21.81 8.59
CA ALA A 5 -2.78 20.39 8.89
C ALA A 5 -2.35 19.49 7.73
N LYS A 6 -2.64 19.89 6.49
CA LYS A 6 -2.18 19.20 5.28
C LYS A 6 -0.66 19.27 5.13
N GLU A 7 -0.06 20.42 5.41
CA GLU A 7 1.40 20.59 5.42
C GLU A 7 2.08 19.70 6.47
N ALA A 8 1.52 19.63 7.68
CA ALA A 8 2.00 18.74 8.72
C ALA A 8 1.91 17.26 8.31
N PHE A 9 0.83 16.88 7.62
CA PHE A 9 0.65 15.54 7.08
C PHE A 9 1.68 15.23 5.98
N ALA A 10 1.89 16.15 5.04
CA ALA A 10 2.89 16.02 3.98
C ALA A 10 4.32 15.90 4.55
N SER A 11 4.60 16.60 5.65
CA SER A 11 5.86 16.55 6.39
C SER A 11 6.02 15.28 7.24
N ARG A 12 5.12 14.28 7.09
CA ARG A 12 5.07 13.03 7.88
C ARG A 12 4.89 13.23 9.38
N ASN A 13 4.49 14.43 9.83
CA ASN A 13 4.22 14.72 11.22
C ASN A 13 2.73 14.48 11.53
N TYR A 14 2.32 13.21 11.48
CA TYR A 14 0.92 12.82 11.57
C TYR A 14 0.26 13.20 12.89
N ARG A 15 1.00 13.16 14.02
CA ARG A 15 0.45 13.55 15.33
C ARG A 15 0.09 15.03 15.37
N LEU A 16 0.97 15.88 14.84
CA LEU A 16 0.67 17.31 14.73
C LEU A 16 -0.50 17.57 13.79
N ALA A 17 -0.58 16.85 12.67
CA ALA A 17 -1.71 16.95 11.75
C ALA A 17 -3.05 16.61 12.44
N VAL A 18 -3.09 15.54 13.24
CA VAL A 18 -4.26 15.16 14.07
C VAL A 18 -4.67 16.31 14.99
N GLU A 19 -3.73 16.89 15.75
CA GLU A 19 -4.03 18.02 16.66
C GLU A 19 -4.58 19.25 15.92
N MET A 20 -4.01 19.56 14.75
CA MET A 20 -4.45 20.68 13.92
C MET A 20 -5.86 20.45 13.38
N TYR A 21 -6.18 19.24 12.92
CA TYR A 21 -7.51 18.88 12.47
C TYR A 21 -8.53 18.90 13.60
N GLU A 22 -8.21 18.41 14.80
CA GLU A 22 -9.08 18.49 15.99
C GLU A 22 -9.40 19.94 16.36
N ARG A 23 -8.39 20.83 16.33
CA ARG A 23 -8.61 22.27 16.56
C ARG A 23 -9.50 22.88 15.48
N SER A 24 -9.30 22.50 14.22
CA SER A 24 -10.12 22.99 13.10
C SER A 24 -11.59 22.56 13.24
N LEU A 25 -11.84 21.32 13.65
CA LEU A 25 -13.18 20.75 13.85
C LEU A 25 -13.92 21.36 15.05
N LYS A 26 -13.19 21.91 16.03
CA LYS A 26 -13.78 22.67 17.16
C LYS A 26 -14.22 24.07 16.76
N GLN A 27 -13.55 24.67 15.77
CA GLN A 27 -13.78 26.07 15.37
C GLN A 27 -14.78 26.19 14.21
N GLN A 28 -14.89 25.18 13.35
CA GLN A 28 -15.69 25.22 12.13
C GLN A 28 -16.52 23.95 11.99
N ALA A 29 -17.64 24.07 11.27
CA ALA A 29 -18.45 22.91 10.91
C ALA A 29 -17.61 21.89 10.13
N PRO A 30 -17.78 20.58 10.39
CA PRO A 30 -16.97 19.54 9.76
C PRO A 30 -17.25 19.47 8.26
N SER A 31 -16.29 19.93 7.45
CA SER A 31 -16.33 19.70 6.01
C SER A 31 -15.81 18.30 5.69
N PHE A 32 -16.26 17.74 4.56
CA PHE A 32 -15.86 16.41 4.10
C PHE A 32 -14.32 16.28 3.97
N GLU A 33 -13.66 17.27 3.37
CA GLU A 33 -12.19 17.27 3.22
C GLU A 33 -11.44 17.28 4.56
N VAL A 34 -11.95 18.01 5.56
CA VAL A 34 -11.34 18.07 6.90
C VAL A 34 -11.50 16.73 7.62
N LEU A 35 -12.68 16.11 7.51
CA LEU A 35 -12.92 14.80 8.12
C LEU A 35 -12.04 13.71 7.49
N VAL A 36 -11.90 13.69 6.16
CA VAL A 36 -11.05 12.69 5.51
C VAL A 36 -9.57 12.91 5.85
N GLY A 37 -9.06 14.15 5.80
CA GLY A 37 -7.68 14.43 6.21
C GLY A 37 -7.40 14.08 7.68
N TYR A 38 -8.39 14.28 8.56
CA TYR A 38 -8.31 13.84 9.96
C TYR A 38 -8.26 12.31 10.07
N GLY A 39 -9.12 11.60 9.34
CA GLY A 39 -9.13 10.13 9.27
C GLY A 39 -7.82 9.54 8.74
N ASP A 40 -7.27 10.12 7.66
CA ASP A 40 -5.98 9.75 7.07
C ASP A 40 -4.84 9.92 8.09
N SER A 41 -4.84 11.05 8.80
CA SER A 41 -3.84 11.35 9.83
C SER A 41 -3.92 10.38 11.01
N LEU A 42 -5.14 10.05 11.48
CA LEU A 42 -5.35 9.06 12.54
C LEU A 42 -4.90 7.66 12.12
N ALA A 43 -5.18 7.25 10.88
CA ALA A 43 -4.73 5.96 10.35
C ALA A 43 -3.20 5.88 10.34
N LYS A 44 -2.53 6.93 9.84
CA LYS A 44 -1.06 7.01 9.82
C LYS A 44 -0.41 7.15 11.21
N CYS A 45 -1.14 7.64 12.20
CA CYS A 45 -0.72 7.64 13.61
C CYS A 45 -0.89 6.30 14.34
N GLY A 46 -1.51 5.30 13.71
CA GLY A 46 -1.85 4.02 14.36
C GLY A 46 -3.08 4.08 15.27
N ARG A 47 -3.83 5.19 15.27
CA ARG A 47 -5.10 5.34 16.01
C ARG A 47 -6.27 4.82 15.18
N ILE A 48 -6.22 3.53 14.83
CA ILE A 48 -7.06 2.91 13.80
C ILE A 48 -8.55 2.98 14.17
N ARG A 49 -8.91 2.62 15.40
CA ARG A 49 -10.31 2.65 15.88
C ARG A 49 -10.96 4.01 15.71
N GLU A 50 -10.21 5.08 15.98
CA GLU A 50 -10.70 6.46 15.84
C GLU A 50 -10.79 6.86 14.38
N SER A 51 -9.81 6.46 13.56
CA SER A 51 -9.84 6.64 12.11
C SER A 51 -11.10 6.02 11.50
N ILE A 52 -11.43 4.77 11.85
CA ILE A 52 -12.67 4.10 11.41
C ILE A 52 -13.90 4.91 11.80
N GLY A 53 -13.96 5.40 13.04
CA GLY A 53 -15.05 6.24 13.51
C GLY A 53 -15.21 7.53 12.69
N VAL A 54 -14.10 8.16 12.30
CA VAL A 54 -14.11 9.36 11.45
C VAL A 54 -14.56 9.05 10.03
N TYR A 55 -14.06 7.97 9.41
CA TYR A 55 -14.53 7.57 8.08
C TYR A 55 -16.00 7.15 8.07
N SER A 56 -16.49 6.53 9.15
CA SER A 56 -17.93 6.27 9.31
C SER A 56 -18.75 7.55 9.33
N ARG A 57 -18.23 8.64 9.93
CA ARG A 57 -18.86 9.96 9.88
C ARG A 57 -18.78 10.57 8.48
N CYS A 58 -17.69 10.38 7.74
CA CYS A 58 -17.60 10.81 6.34
C CYS A 58 -18.69 10.17 5.48
N LEU A 59 -18.93 8.86 5.67
CA LEU A 59 -19.99 8.11 4.97
C LEU A 59 -21.40 8.62 5.27
N ALA A 60 -21.62 9.20 6.44
CA ALA A 60 -22.90 9.82 6.80
C ALA A 60 -23.10 11.20 6.15
N VAL A 61 -22.01 11.89 5.76
CA VAL A 61 -22.04 13.20 5.10
C VAL A 61 -22.04 13.05 3.57
N GLY A 62 -21.47 11.97 3.03
CA GLY A 62 -21.47 11.69 1.59
C GLY A 62 -20.75 10.37 1.26
N SER A 63 -20.68 10.04 -0.03
CA SER A 63 -19.95 8.86 -0.48
C SER A 63 -18.44 9.08 -0.34
N VAL A 64 -17.74 8.14 0.31
CA VAL A 64 -16.27 8.15 0.37
C VAL A 64 -15.76 7.24 -0.75
N PRO A 65 -15.09 7.79 -1.78
CA PRO A 65 -14.57 6.99 -2.86
C PRO A 65 -13.41 6.10 -2.34
N PRO A 66 -13.24 4.88 -2.88
CA PRO A 66 -12.30 3.89 -2.35
C PRO A 66 -10.84 4.37 -2.34
N GLU A 67 -10.47 5.28 -3.25
CA GLU A 67 -9.14 5.90 -3.32
C GLU A 67 -8.80 6.66 -2.04
N ARG A 68 -9.80 7.23 -1.35
CA ARG A 68 -9.64 7.98 -0.09
C ARG A 68 -9.54 7.06 1.14
N LEU A 69 -9.76 5.76 0.99
CA LEU A 69 -9.66 4.79 2.08
C LEU A 69 -8.28 4.10 2.13
N LYS A 70 -7.41 4.34 1.16
CA LYS A 70 -6.09 3.70 1.04
C LYS A 70 -5.26 3.77 2.33
N HIS A 71 -5.31 4.89 3.04
CA HIS A 71 -4.58 5.02 4.31
C HIS A 71 -5.18 4.15 5.42
N LEU A 72 -6.51 4.10 5.54
CA LEU A 72 -7.19 3.24 6.51
C LEU A 72 -6.95 1.75 6.20
N ALA A 73 -7.08 1.34 4.95
CA ALA A 73 -6.85 -0.05 4.56
C ALA A 73 -5.41 -0.49 4.83
N ASN A 74 -4.41 0.34 4.51
CA ASN A 74 -3.02 0.06 4.88
C ASN A 74 -2.87 -0.13 6.40
N ALA A 75 -3.41 0.80 7.20
CA ALA A 75 -3.28 0.74 8.64
C ALA A 75 -3.92 -0.53 9.23
N LEU A 76 -5.08 -0.95 8.71
CA LEU A 76 -5.74 -2.21 9.09
C LEU A 76 -4.93 -3.45 8.73
N LEU A 77 -4.33 -3.48 7.54
CA LEU A 77 -3.48 -4.60 7.10
C LEU A 77 -2.20 -4.68 7.94
N ASP A 78 -1.61 -3.54 8.29
CA ASP A 78 -0.45 -3.46 9.17
C ASP A 78 -0.78 -3.99 10.59
N GLU A 79 -1.98 -3.70 11.11
CA GLU A 79 -2.46 -4.22 12.40
C GLU A 79 -2.70 -5.74 12.37
N LEU A 80 -3.33 -6.24 11.30
CA LEU A 80 -3.59 -7.68 11.12
C LEU A 80 -2.30 -8.48 10.96
N SER A 81 -1.31 -7.94 10.24
CA SER A 81 0.01 -8.57 10.09
C SER A 81 0.83 -8.51 11.39
N GLY A 82 0.67 -7.45 12.20
CA GLY A 82 1.26 -7.33 13.53
C GLY A 82 0.69 -8.31 14.56
N ALA A 83 -0.60 -8.63 14.49
CA ALA A 83 -1.25 -9.60 15.39
C ALA A 83 -0.76 -11.05 15.21
N ALA A 84 -0.15 -11.37 14.06
CA ALA A 84 0.38 -12.71 13.78
C ALA A 84 1.77 -12.99 14.39
N THR A 85 2.43 -12.02 15.06
CA THR A 85 3.79 -12.19 15.59
C THR A 85 3.93 -11.78 17.06
N THR A 86 3.47 -12.66 17.96
CA THR A 86 3.89 -12.70 19.38
C THR A 86 5.18 -13.50 19.59
N ALA A 87 6.14 -13.43 18.65
CA ALA A 87 7.45 -14.03 18.84
C ALA A 87 8.56 -13.13 18.23
N THR A 88 9.30 -12.51 19.13
CA THR A 88 10.71 -12.08 18.99
C THR A 88 11.14 -11.38 17.68
N GLY A 89 11.25 -10.05 17.76
CA GLY A 89 12.50 -9.37 17.40
C GLY A 89 12.90 -9.32 15.92
N PHE A 90 12.13 -8.65 15.07
CA PHE A 90 12.62 -7.66 14.10
C PHE A 90 11.38 -7.01 13.46
N ARG A 91 11.01 -5.81 13.91
CA ARG A 91 9.97 -5.02 13.21
C ARG A 91 10.56 -4.55 11.88
N ARG A 92 10.58 -5.42 10.86
CA ARG A 92 10.62 -4.94 9.47
C ARG A 92 9.30 -4.23 9.27
N LYS A 93 9.37 -2.90 9.27
CA LYS A 93 8.35 -2.00 8.74
C LYS A 93 7.84 -2.65 7.45
N ILE A 94 6.62 -3.19 7.48
CA ILE A 94 5.94 -3.66 6.29
C ILE A 94 5.57 -2.38 5.54
N GLU A 95 6.54 -1.79 4.85
CA GLU A 95 6.25 -0.68 3.96
C GLU A 95 5.48 -1.26 2.77
N THR A 96 4.17 -1.03 2.82
CA THR A 96 3.12 -1.43 1.87
C THR A 96 2.72 -2.91 1.94
N SER A 97 1.51 -3.14 2.45
CA SER A 97 0.90 -4.47 2.64
C SER A 97 0.68 -5.28 1.34
N PHE A 98 1.05 -4.73 0.18
CA PHE A 98 1.06 -5.41 -1.12
C PHE A 98 2.35 -5.14 -1.92
N ALA A 99 3.49 -4.94 -1.27
CA ALA A 99 4.79 -4.96 -1.94
C ALA A 99 5.34 -6.38 -2.08
N CYS A 100 5.95 -6.65 -3.23
CA CYS A 100 6.75 -7.83 -3.44
C CYS A 100 8.08 -7.70 -2.70
N SER A 101 8.43 -8.62 -1.81
CA SER A 101 9.70 -8.53 -1.05
C SER A 101 10.96 -8.79 -1.89
N LEU A 102 10.83 -9.08 -3.18
CA LEU A 102 11.97 -9.29 -4.09
C LEU A 102 12.28 -8.04 -4.91
N CYS A 103 11.28 -7.49 -5.58
CA CYS A 103 11.44 -6.29 -6.42
C CYS A 103 11.00 -5.00 -5.72
N GLU A 104 10.47 -5.07 -4.50
CA GLU A 104 10.07 -3.94 -3.63
C GLU A 104 8.93 -3.05 -4.17
N GLY A 105 8.51 -3.23 -5.42
CA GLY A 105 7.31 -2.60 -5.97
C GLY A 105 6.02 -3.32 -5.60
N THR A 106 4.89 -2.66 -5.87
CA THR A 106 3.54 -3.21 -5.74
C THR A 106 3.41 -4.54 -6.50
N LEU A 107 2.70 -5.52 -5.92
CA LEU A 107 2.54 -6.84 -6.50
C LEU A 107 1.91 -6.79 -7.90
N CYS A 108 2.57 -7.40 -8.89
CA CYS A 108 2.08 -7.58 -10.25
C CYS A 108 1.92 -9.07 -10.53
N GLN A 109 0.70 -9.48 -10.91
CA GLN A 109 0.32 -10.89 -11.01
C GLN A 109 0.74 -11.66 -9.73
N PRO A 110 0.18 -11.30 -8.57
CA PRO A 110 0.57 -11.84 -7.29
C PRO A 110 0.38 -13.35 -7.27
N VAL A 111 1.38 -14.07 -6.79
CA VAL A 111 1.33 -15.52 -6.57
C VAL A 111 1.64 -15.79 -5.10
N THR A 112 0.82 -16.61 -4.46
CA THR A 112 0.95 -16.93 -3.03
C THR A 112 1.63 -18.28 -2.89
N THR A 113 2.78 -18.28 -2.22
CA THR A 113 3.60 -19.49 -2.02
C THR A 113 3.01 -20.39 -0.94
N ASN A 114 3.51 -21.63 -0.84
CA ASN A 114 3.10 -22.61 0.19
C ASN A 114 3.30 -22.14 1.64
N CYS A 115 4.09 -21.11 1.88
CA CYS A 115 4.26 -20.50 3.20
C CYS A 115 3.31 -19.31 3.47
N GLY A 116 2.42 -18.98 2.53
CA GLY A 116 1.44 -17.88 2.65
C GLY A 116 1.96 -16.51 2.19
N HIS A 117 3.26 -16.36 1.91
CA HIS A 117 3.81 -15.10 1.40
C HIS A 117 3.58 -14.93 -0.10
N THR A 118 3.31 -13.69 -0.51
CA THR A 118 2.92 -13.35 -1.88
C THR A 118 4.01 -12.54 -2.58
N TYR A 119 4.28 -12.87 -3.85
CA TYR A 119 5.30 -12.26 -4.70
C TYR A 119 4.73 -11.95 -6.09
N CYS A 120 5.42 -11.15 -6.90
CA CYS A 120 5.09 -11.08 -8.33
C CYS A 120 5.40 -12.41 -9.01
N LYS A 121 4.55 -12.85 -9.96
CA LYS A 121 4.73 -14.11 -10.72
C LYS A 121 6.13 -14.23 -11.32
N ASN A 122 6.67 -13.14 -11.86
CA ASN A 122 7.97 -13.09 -12.52
C ASN A 122 9.17 -12.88 -11.57
N CYS A 123 8.92 -12.69 -10.27
CA CYS A 123 10.00 -12.51 -9.28
C CYS A 123 10.35 -13.81 -8.55
N VAL A 124 9.39 -14.71 -8.38
CA VAL A 124 9.54 -15.89 -7.54
C VAL A 124 9.73 -17.15 -8.38
N GLU A 125 10.63 -18.02 -7.93
CA GLU A 125 10.95 -19.29 -8.59
C GLU A 125 10.82 -20.46 -7.61
N PRO A 126 10.31 -21.62 -8.05
CA PRO A 126 10.35 -22.85 -7.26
C PRO A 126 11.78 -23.23 -6.87
N GLY A 127 11.93 -23.84 -5.70
CA GLY A 127 13.21 -24.31 -5.18
C GLY A 127 14.03 -23.26 -4.43
N LYS A 128 13.70 -21.97 -4.55
CA LYS A 128 14.30 -20.88 -3.75
C LYS A 128 13.65 -20.81 -2.36
N SER A 129 14.33 -20.15 -1.42
CA SER A 129 13.78 -19.87 -0.09
C SER A 129 12.98 -18.56 -0.07
N CYS A 130 11.87 -18.56 0.65
CA CYS A 130 11.07 -17.37 0.91
C CYS A 130 11.92 -16.28 1.57
N ARG A 131 11.98 -15.08 0.99
CA ARG A 131 12.74 -13.94 1.53
C ARG A 131 12.18 -13.39 2.86
N VAL A 132 10.95 -13.78 3.23
CA VAL A 132 10.30 -13.34 4.47
C VAL A 132 10.54 -14.32 5.62
N CYS A 133 10.24 -15.62 5.43
CA CYS A 133 10.31 -16.61 6.51
C CYS A 133 11.40 -17.69 6.33
N GLY A 134 12.10 -17.72 5.19
CA GLY A 134 13.16 -18.70 4.90
C GLY A 134 12.68 -20.07 4.42
N GLN A 135 11.38 -20.38 4.50
CA GLN A 135 10.83 -21.67 4.06
C GLN A 135 11.04 -21.89 2.56
N LYS A 136 11.33 -23.15 2.17
CA LYS A 136 11.52 -23.51 0.76
C LYS A 136 10.21 -23.41 -0.01
N ILE A 137 10.26 -22.74 -1.15
CA ILE A 137 9.13 -22.57 -2.07
C ILE A 137 9.05 -23.84 -2.92
N VAL A 138 7.98 -24.61 -2.71
CA VAL A 138 7.81 -25.90 -3.40
C VAL A 138 7.23 -25.71 -4.79
N ALA A 139 6.23 -24.84 -4.91
CA ALA A 139 5.57 -24.52 -6.17
C ALA A 139 5.14 -23.05 -6.17
N VAL A 140 5.06 -22.48 -7.37
CA VAL A 140 4.45 -21.16 -7.61
C VAL A 140 3.05 -21.40 -8.14
N SER A 141 2.04 -20.88 -7.44
CA SER A 141 0.63 -21.04 -7.81
C SER A 141 0.25 -20.18 -9.00
N GLU A 142 -0.99 -20.36 -9.48
CA GLU A 142 -1.63 -19.35 -10.33
C GLU A 142 -1.81 -18.02 -9.59
N THR A 143 -2.11 -16.98 -10.37
CA THR A 143 -2.32 -15.62 -9.86
C THR A 143 -3.43 -15.58 -8.82
N ASN A 144 -3.15 -15.04 -7.65
CA ASN A 144 -4.12 -14.77 -6.60
C ASN A 144 -5.03 -13.60 -7.02
N VAL A 145 -6.17 -13.93 -7.62
CA VAL A 145 -7.12 -12.94 -8.16
C VAL A 145 -7.70 -12.00 -7.11
N LEU A 146 -7.77 -12.41 -5.84
CA LEU A 146 -8.25 -11.56 -4.75
C LEU A 146 -7.23 -10.46 -4.48
N VAL A 147 -5.96 -10.82 -4.34
CA VAL A 147 -4.87 -9.85 -4.15
C VAL A 147 -4.72 -8.96 -5.37
N GLN A 148 -4.77 -9.51 -6.59
CA GLN A 148 -4.69 -8.72 -7.83
C GLN A 148 -5.80 -7.66 -7.87
N ARG A 149 -7.07 -8.05 -7.60
CA ARG A 149 -8.20 -7.11 -7.61
C ARG A 149 -8.09 -6.04 -6.53
N LEU A 150 -7.59 -6.39 -5.34
CA LEU A 150 -7.36 -5.40 -4.27
C LEU A 150 -6.26 -4.42 -4.67
N VAL A 151 -5.16 -4.92 -5.22
CA VAL A 151 -4.06 -4.08 -5.68
C VAL A 151 -4.50 -3.14 -6.79
N GLU A 152 -5.15 -3.65 -7.83
CA GLU A 152 -5.63 -2.84 -8.96
C GLU A 152 -6.69 -1.81 -8.55
N LYS A 153 -7.55 -2.15 -7.59
CA LYS A 153 -8.59 -1.23 -7.12
C LYS A 153 -8.04 -0.11 -6.24
N TRP A 154 -7.06 -0.39 -5.38
CA TRP A 154 -6.61 0.54 -4.35
C TRP A 154 -5.26 1.21 -4.65
N TRP A 155 -4.46 0.62 -5.54
CA TRP A 155 -3.17 1.14 -6.02
C TRP A 155 -3.04 1.02 -7.55
N PRO A 156 -3.98 1.57 -8.35
CA PRO A 156 -3.96 1.41 -9.81
C PRO A 156 -2.68 1.93 -10.45
N ARG A 157 -2.21 3.12 -10.04
CA ARG A 157 -0.97 3.73 -10.56
C ARG A 157 0.26 2.90 -10.22
N GLU A 158 0.41 2.48 -8.97
CA GLU A 158 1.58 1.70 -8.56
C GLU A 158 1.55 0.27 -9.11
N ALA A 159 0.36 -0.30 -9.33
CA ALA A 159 0.18 -1.56 -10.03
C ALA A 159 0.60 -1.45 -11.51
N GLU A 160 0.24 -0.35 -12.17
CA GLU A 160 0.66 -0.05 -13.54
C GLU A 160 2.18 0.16 -13.63
N ALA A 161 2.77 0.92 -12.71
CA ALA A 161 4.22 1.10 -12.63
C ALA A 161 4.95 -0.24 -12.51
N SER A 162 4.47 -1.13 -11.62
CA SER A 162 5.05 -2.45 -11.44
C SER A 162 4.89 -3.33 -12.69
N ARG A 163 3.74 -3.25 -13.37
CA ARG A 163 3.49 -3.95 -14.64
C ARG A 163 4.44 -3.49 -15.74
N ALA A 164 4.60 -2.18 -15.92
CA ALA A 164 5.51 -1.60 -16.89
C ALA A 164 6.95 -2.07 -16.66
N ARG A 165 7.41 -2.06 -15.40
CA ARG A 165 8.74 -2.60 -15.06
C ARG A 165 8.89 -4.08 -15.41
N HIS A 166 7.91 -4.92 -15.08
CA HIS A 166 7.99 -6.35 -15.40
C HIS A 166 7.95 -6.64 -16.90
N GLU A 167 7.22 -5.85 -17.68
CA GLU A 167 7.27 -5.91 -19.15
C GLU A 167 8.64 -5.47 -19.68
N GLY A 168 9.25 -4.44 -19.08
CA GLY A 168 10.64 -4.05 -19.34
C GLY A 168 11.62 -5.21 -19.09
N ASP A 169 11.48 -5.93 -17.97
CA ASP A 169 12.33 -7.08 -17.63
C ASP A 169 12.20 -8.23 -18.65
N ILE A 170 10.99 -8.47 -19.18
CA ILE A 170 10.75 -9.47 -20.23
C ILE A 170 11.45 -9.03 -21.53
N LEU A 171 11.22 -7.79 -21.97
CA LEU A 171 11.83 -7.25 -23.19
C LEU A 171 13.36 -7.21 -23.10
N MET A 172 13.91 -6.93 -21.92
CA MET A 172 15.34 -6.95 -21.67
C MET A 172 15.92 -8.36 -21.87
N LYS A 173 15.25 -9.40 -21.37
CA LYS A 173 15.65 -10.80 -21.56
C LYS A 173 15.56 -11.24 -23.03
N GLU A 174 14.62 -10.69 -23.79
CA GLU A 174 14.44 -10.96 -25.22
C GLU A 174 15.41 -10.16 -26.12
N GLY A 175 16.14 -9.18 -25.55
CA GLY A 175 17.10 -8.35 -26.29
C GLY A 175 16.53 -7.09 -26.93
N HIS A 176 15.24 -6.79 -26.71
CA HIS A 176 14.57 -5.59 -27.23
C HIS A 176 14.86 -4.34 -26.37
N LEU A 177 16.12 -3.90 -26.35
CA LEU A 177 16.62 -2.87 -25.43
C LEU A 177 15.86 -1.53 -25.50
N GLY A 178 15.53 -1.07 -26.70
CA GLY A 178 14.81 0.20 -26.89
C GLY A 178 13.41 0.19 -26.27
N GLN A 179 12.66 -0.89 -26.51
CA GLN A 179 11.32 -1.08 -25.95
C GLN A 179 11.39 -1.31 -24.43
N ALA A 180 12.38 -2.08 -23.95
CA ALA A 180 12.59 -2.27 -22.52
C ALA A 180 12.82 -0.93 -21.79
N LEU A 181 13.67 -0.05 -22.36
CA LEU A 181 13.93 1.28 -21.81
C LEU A 181 12.67 2.14 -21.76
N GLU A 182 11.83 2.10 -22.80
CA GLU A 182 10.55 2.81 -22.82
C GLU A 182 9.61 2.35 -21.70
N ARG A 183 9.50 1.03 -21.48
CA ARG A 183 8.71 0.48 -20.37
C ARG A 183 9.26 0.86 -19.00
N TYR A 184 10.59 0.85 -18.82
CA TYR A 184 11.22 1.30 -17.58
C TYR A 184 11.00 2.78 -17.31
N ASN A 185 11.12 3.63 -18.35
CA ASN A 185 10.83 5.05 -18.22
C ASN A 185 9.38 5.26 -17.79
N LEU A 186 8.41 4.56 -18.39
CA LEU A 186 7.02 4.63 -17.96
C LEU A 186 6.86 4.22 -16.49
N ALA A 187 7.51 3.14 -16.06
CA ALA A 187 7.44 2.68 -14.67
C ALA A 187 7.94 3.74 -13.69
N VAL A 188 9.01 4.47 -14.03
CA VAL A 188 9.54 5.57 -13.21
C VAL A 188 8.54 6.73 -13.16
N HIS A 189 8.01 7.17 -14.29
CA HIS A 189 7.04 8.27 -14.35
C HIS A 189 5.74 7.98 -13.59
N LEU A 190 5.33 6.71 -13.51
CA LEU A 190 4.14 6.29 -12.73
C LEU A 190 4.43 6.14 -11.23
N GLY A 191 5.70 6.01 -10.84
CA GLY A 191 6.15 5.88 -9.46
C GLY A 191 6.39 7.20 -8.73
N GLU A 192 6.40 8.32 -9.45
CA GLU A 192 6.44 9.71 -8.95
C GLU A 192 5.04 10.22 -8.53
#